data_AF-A0A962RBD3-F1
#
_entry.id   AF-A0A962RBD3-F1
#
_cell.length_a   1.000
_cell.length_b   1.000
_cell.length_c   1.000
_cell.angle_alpha   90.00
_cell.angle_beta   90.00
_cell.angle_gamma   90.00
#
_symmetry.space_group_name_H-M   'P 1'
#
loop_
_entity.id
_entity.type
_entity.pdbx_description
1 polymer ?
#
loop_
_entity_poly.entity_id
_entity_poly.type
_entity_poly.pdbx_seq_one_letter_code
_entity_poly.pdbx_strand_id
1 'polypeptide(L)'
;MRRIYGTDDDGFPLVEVPSMLRFGSWIGGDRDGNPFVKPRTTRLALRSQSRVAFREYIKRVVELSKILSHSSELFTPTRRMEVSLEADSDYEARALGDRAYRYENVPYRRKLYVMRYRLEQNLGEVEARLEGRRVPDSEDAYPSEKELLDDLYLIRDTLIQTGDRIIAGGKLQDLIRLVETFGFFLSHLDIRQESTRHTDAVADIFLQQFEPIDYRALDENARIALLLECIENDRRVNVTKGHLDALTDETLRVFDVMVRMREEISPQCFGTYVISMTHQASHVLEVLFLAWLRGLLGRNRGNPQPGDDAESEWFCHIQISPLFETVEDLQHVDSVLTTLLDQPLYRELLKTSGNLQEVMLGYSD
;
A
#
# COMPACT_ATOMS: atom_id res chain seq x y z
N MET A 1 -24.52 19.25 15.69
CA MET A 1 -23.06 19.24 15.43
C MET A 1 -22.39 20.61 15.33
N ARG A 2 -23.07 21.75 15.07
CA ARG A 2 -22.44 23.09 14.97
C ARG A 2 -21.81 23.69 16.26
N ARG A 3 -21.79 22.97 17.39
CA ARG A 3 -21.62 23.58 18.73
C ARG A 3 -20.33 23.27 19.49
N ILE A 4 -19.39 22.51 18.92
CA ILE A 4 -18.27 22.00 19.74
C ILE A 4 -16.90 22.54 19.33
N TYR A 5 -16.69 22.98 18.07
CA TYR A 5 -15.33 23.31 17.59
C TYR A 5 -15.13 24.73 17.07
N GLY A 6 -16.18 25.57 17.06
CA GLY A 6 -16.11 26.97 16.60
C GLY A 6 -15.67 27.13 15.14
N THR A 7 -15.70 28.37 14.66
CA THR A 7 -15.04 28.78 13.42
C THR A 7 -14.29 30.08 13.66
N ASP A 8 -13.24 30.35 12.88
CA ASP A 8 -12.63 31.68 12.84
C ASP A 8 -13.56 32.72 12.17
N ASP A 9 -13.11 33.98 12.12
CA ASP A 9 -13.88 35.11 11.56
C ASP A 9 -14.22 34.92 10.07
N ASP A 10 -13.47 34.06 9.37
CA ASP A 10 -13.68 33.71 7.97
C ASP A 10 -14.54 32.43 7.79
N GLY A 11 -15.04 31.86 8.89
CA GLY A 11 -15.92 30.69 8.87
C GLY A 11 -15.21 29.34 8.76
N PHE A 12 -13.89 29.28 8.94
CA PHE A 12 -13.14 28.02 8.91
C PHE A 12 -13.09 27.32 10.27
N PRO A 13 -13.04 25.98 10.32
CA PRO A 13 -12.88 25.24 11.57
C PRO A 13 -11.62 25.67 12.33
N LEU A 14 -11.72 25.86 13.66
CA LEU A 14 -10.57 26.13 14.51
C LEU A 14 -9.66 24.89 14.71
N VAL A 15 -10.17 23.71 14.36
CA VAL A 15 -9.46 22.43 14.47
C VAL A 15 -9.35 21.82 13.07
N GLU A 16 -8.12 21.52 12.66
CA GLU A 16 -7.87 20.76 11.44
C GLU A 16 -8.10 19.27 11.71
N VAL A 17 -9.03 18.67 10.96
CA VAL A 17 -9.39 17.26 11.08
C VAL A 17 -8.64 16.48 9.99
N PRO A 18 -7.76 15.53 10.33
CA PRO A 18 -7.05 14.73 9.34
C PRO A 18 -8.02 13.83 8.56
N SER A 19 -7.62 13.39 7.38
CA SER A 19 -8.33 12.32 6.67
C SER A 19 -8.21 11.01 7.47
N MET A 20 -9.33 10.62 8.06
CA MET A 20 -9.41 9.54 9.05
C MET A 20 -10.17 8.31 8.55
N LEU A 21 -10.87 8.42 7.42
CA LEU A 21 -11.54 7.28 6.80
C LEU A 21 -10.55 6.48 5.95
N ARG A 22 -10.66 5.16 6.05
CA ARG A 22 -9.94 4.17 5.26
C ARG A 22 -10.95 3.09 4.86
N PHE A 23 -10.77 2.51 3.69
CA PHE A 23 -11.66 1.49 3.15
C PHE A 23 -10.88 0.22 2.87
N GLY A 24 -11.39 -0.91 3.36
CA GLY A 24 -10.89 -2.24 3.04
C GLY A 24 -11.77 -2.94 2.00
N SER A 25 -11.21 -3.92 1.30
CA SER A 25 -11.93 -4.78 0.36
C SER A 25 -11.36 -6.20 0.41
N TRP A 26 -12.24 -7.19 0.35
CA TRP A 26 -11.87 -8.61 0.19
C TRP A 26 -11.99 -9.08 -1.26
N ILE A 27 -12.58 -8.27 -2.14
CA ILE A 27 -12.92 -8.68 -3.51
C ILE A 27 -11.64 -8.86 -4.34
N GLY A 28 -11.28 -10.12 -4.58
CA GLY A 28 -10.06 -10.52 -5.28
C GLY A 28 -8.87 -10.80 -4.35
N GLY A 29 -9.04 -10.64 -3.03
CA GLY A 29 -8.04 -10.93 -2.02
C GLY A 29 -8.38 -12.16 -1.15
N ASP A 30 -9.65 -12.32 -0.79
CA ASP A 30 -10.15 -13.49 -0.06
C ASP A 30 -10.21 -14.73 -0.96
N ARG A 31 -9.41 -15.74 -0.61
CA ARG A 31 -9.26 -17.01 -1.32
C ARG A 31 -9.60 -18.21 -0.44
N ASP A 32 -10.04 -17.97 0.79
CA ASP A 32 -10.43 -19.02 1.71
C ASP A 32 -11.67 -19.75 1.17
N GLY A 33 -11.61 -21.08 1.09
CA GLY A 33 -12.63 -21.93 0.47
C GLY A 33 -12.95 -21.65 -1.01
N ASN A 34 -12.27 -20.69 -1.66
CA ASN A 34 -12.60 -20.23 -3.01
C ASN A 34 -11.45 -20.42 -4.01
N PRO A 35 -11.43 -21.55 -4.75
CA PRO A 35 -10.34 -21.87 -5.66
C PRO A 35 -10.26 -20.92 -6.88
N PHE A 36 -11.24 -20.06 -7.12
CA PHE A 36 -11.24 -19.12 -8.25
C PHE A 36 -10.48 -17.82 -7.98
N VAL A 37 -10.17 -17.52 -6.71
CA VAL A 37 -9.37 -16.34 -6.35
C VAL A 37 -7.88 -16.66 -6.43
N LYS A 38 -7.37 -16.62 -7.66
CA LYS A 38 -5.97 -16.88 -8.01
C LYS A 38 -5.09 -15.62 -7.85
N PRO A 39 -3.75 -15.74 -7.82
CA PRO A 39 -2.86 -14.57 -7.79
C PRO A 39 -3.14 -13.53 -8.90
N ARG A 40 -3.55 -14.00 -10.09
CA ARG A 40 -3.98 -13.10 -11.19
C ARG A 40 -5.23 -12.29 -10.85
N THR A 41 -6.15 -12.82 -10.04
CA THR A 41 -7.39 -12.18 -9.63
C THR A 41 -7.08 -11.03 -8.68
N THR A 42 -6.15 -11.23 -7.75
CA THR A 42 -5.63 -10.18 -6.84
C THR A 42 -5.04 -9.00 -7.61
N ARG A 43 -4.16 -9.28 -8.59
CA ARG A 43 -3.60 -8.25 -9.47
C ARG A 43 -4.68 -7.53 -10.29
N LEU A 44 -5.67 -8.26 -10.79
CA LEU A 44 -6.78 -7.68 -11.53
C LEU A 44 -7.61 -6.73 -10.65
N ALA A 45 -7.88 -7.12 -9.40
CA ALA A 45 -8.63 -6.31 -8.44
C ALA A 45 -7.92 -4.98 -8.17
N LEU A 46 -6.64 -5.01 -7.82
CA LEU A 46 -5.85 -3.81 -7.51
C LEU A 46 -5.73 -2.86 -8.71
N ARG A 47 -5.42 -3.39 -9.90
CA ARG A 47 -5.39 -2.56 -11.12
C ARG A 47 -6.76 -1.97 -11.46
N SER A 48 -7.84 -2.73 -11.23
CA SER A 48 -9.20 -2.22 -11.47
C SER A 48 -9.57 -1.10 -10.51
N GLN A 49 -9.20 -1.23 -9.24
CA GLN A 49 -9.36 -0.20 -8.22
C GLN A 49 -8.57 1.07 -8.58
N SER A 50 -7.29 0.91 -8.94
CA SER A 50 -6.40 1.99 -9.35
C SER A 50 -6.93 2.76 -10.57
N ARG A 51 -7.42 2.03 -11.59
CA ARG A 51 -8.08 2.64 -12.76
C ARG A 51 -9.28 3.52 -12.39
N VAL A 52 -10.08 3.11 -11.41
CA VAL A 52 -11.22 3.91 -10.94
C VAL A 52 -10.74 5.17 -10.24
N ALA A 53 -9.72 5.07 -9.36
CA ALA A 53 -9.13 6.21 -8.68
C ALA A 53 -8.58 7.25 -9.68
N PHE A 54 -7.75 6.83 -10.63
CA PHE A 54 -7.17 7.74 -11.63
C PHE A 54 -8.23 8.45 -12.48
N ARG A 55 -9.29 7.74 -12.92
CA ARG A 55 -10.38 8.35 -13.69
C ARG A 55 -11.10 9.45 -12.89
N GLU A 56 -11.35 9.23 -11.61
CA GLU A 56 -11.97 10.25 -10.76
C GLU A 56 -11.02 11.42 -10.51
N TYR A 57 -9.72 11.19 -10.28
CA TYR A 57 -8.74 12.26 -10.09
C TYR A 57 -8.58 13.13 -11.35
N ILE A 58 -8.45 12.52 -12.53
CA ILE A 58 -8.39 13.24 -13.81
C ILE A 58 -9.63 14.13 -13.98
N LYS A 59 -10.83 13.57 -13.72
CA LYS A 59 -12.08 14.33 -13.78
C LYS A 59 -12.06 15.54 -12.83
N ARG A 60 -11.64 15.35 -11.57
CA ARG A 60 -11.58 16.42 -10.56
C ARG A 60 -10.56 17.49 -10.91
N VAL A 61 -9.39 17.11 -11.42
CA VAL A 61 -8.35 18.04 -11.91
C VAL A 61 -8.88 18.87 -13.08
N VAL A 62 -9.62 18.26 -14.01
CA VAL A 62 -10.28 18.98 -15.13
C VAL A 62 -11.37 19.94 -14.62
N GLU A 63 -12.11 19.58 -13.58
CA GLU A 63 -13.07 20.50 -12.97
C GLU A 63 -12.38 21.66 -12.25
N LEU A 64 -11.28 21.40 -11.54
CA LEU A 64 -10.51 22.43 -10.85
C LEU A 64 -9.88 23.42 -11.83
N SER A 65 -9.40 22.98 -13.00
CA SER A 65 -8.78 23.87 -13.98
C SER A 65 -9.75 24.90 -14.58
N LYS A 66 -11.06 24.61 -14.51
CA LYS A 66 -12.13 25.54 -14.87
C LYS A 66 -12.41 26.57 -13.77
N ILE A 67 -12.16 26.22 -12.51
CA ILE A 67 -12.41 27.09 -11.34
C ILE A 67 -11.20 27.97 -11.05
N LEU A 68 -9.99 27.40 -11.05
CA LEU A 68 -8.75 28.07 -10.68
C LEU A 68 -8.14 28.81 -11.88
N SER A 69 -8.81 29.89 -12.30
CA SER A 69 -8.45 30.70 -13.47
C SER A 69 -7.66 31.98 -13.15
N HIS A 70 -7.08 32.08 -11.95
CA HIS A 70 -6.37 33.29 -11.51
C HIS A 70 -5.25 33.67 -12.50
N SER A 71 -5.18 34.96 -12.82
CA SER A 71 -4.13 35.54 -13.65
C SER A 71 -3.01 36.08 -12.78
N SER A 72 -1.75 35.77 -13.11
CA SER A 72 -0.57 36.34 -12.47
C SER A 72 -0.42 37.85 -12.68
N GLU A 73 -1.26 38.46 -13.51
CA GLU A 73 -1.39 39.92 -13.63
C GLU A 73 -2.21 40.54 -12.48
N LEU A 74 -3.00 39.73 -11.77
CA LEU A 74 -3.90 40.16 -10.70
C LEU A 74 -3.43 39.70 -9.30
N PHE A 75 -2.51 38.75 -9.23
CA PHE A 75 -1.88 38.32 -7.99
C PHE A 75 -0.46 37.80 -8.25
N THR A 76 0.39 37.78 -7.23
CA THR A 76 1.74 37.22 -7.33
C THR A 76 1.75 35.78 -6.80
N PRO A 77 2.10 34.77 -7.62
CA PRO A 77 2.31 33.41 -7.14
C PRO A 77 3.43 33.33 -6.10
N THR A 78 3.38 32.32 -5.25
CA THR A 78 4.47 32.08 -4.30
C THR A 78 5.73 31.60 -5.04
N ARG A 79 6.93 31.87 -4.48
CA ARG A 79 8.19 31.40 -5.07
C ARG A 79 8.22 29.88 -5.26
N ARG A 80 7.61 29.13 -4.33
CA ARG A 80 7.51 27.67 -4.44
C ARG A 80 6.66 27.24 -5.65
N MET A 81 5.57 27.95 -5.94
CA MET A 81 4.74 27.70 -7.11
C MET A 81 5.51 27.98 -8.42
N GLU A 82 6.25 29.09 -8.48
CA GLU A 82 7.08 29.42 -9.64
C GLU A 82 8.13 28.35 -9.92
N VAL A 83 8.89 27.95 -8.90
CA VAL A 83 9.92 26.90 -9.02
C VAL A 83 9.30 25.57 -9.45
N SER A 84 8.12 25.22 -8.95
CA SER A 84 7.44 24.01 -9.39
C SER A 84 6.99 24.08 -10.85
N LEU A 85 6.49 25.22 -11.33
CA LEU A 85 6.11 25.39 -12.73
C LEU A 85 7.32 25.36 -13.66
N GLU A 86 8.46 25.92 -13.22
CA GLU A 86 9.73 25.82 -13.94
C GLU A 86 10.18 24.36 -14.06
N ALA A 87 10.12 23.58 -12.97
CA ALA A 87 10.45 22.15 -12.99
C ALA A 87 9.49 21.32 -13.87
N ASP A 88 8.25 21.76 -14.00
CA ASP A 88 7.22 21.11 -14.82
C ASP A 88 7.32 21.45 -16.32
N SER A 89 8.26 22.29 -16.75
CA SER A 89 8.31 22.81 -18.13
C SER A 89 8.29 21.72 -19.21
N ASP A 90 9.00 20.62 -18.98
CA ASP A 90 9.04 19.48 -19.90
C ASP A 90 7.68 18.77 -20.00
N TYR A 91 7.00 18.58 -18.86
CA TYR A 91 5.65 18.02 -18.83
C TYR A 91 4.65 18.98 -19.47
N GLU A 92 4.79 20.29 -19.25
CA GLU A 92 3.91 21.31 -19.81
C GLU A 92 3.99 21.33 -21.33
N ALA A 93 5.19 21.27 -21.90
CA ALA A 93 5.40 21.17 -23.34
C ALA A 93 4.70 19.94 -23.93
N ARG A 94 4.76 18.78 -23.26
CA ARG A 94 4.06 17.55 -23.68
C ARG A 94 2.54 17.63 -23.49
N ALA A 95 2.09 18.23 -22.39
CA ALA A 95 0.67 18.32 -22.03
C ALA A 95 -0.11 19.31 -22.90
N LEU A 96 0.49 20.47 -23.22
CA LEU A 96 -0.18 21.59 -23.89
C LEU A 96 0.27 21.82 -25.33
N GLY A 97 1.46 21.35 -25.70
CA GLY A 97 2.06 21.61 -27.02
C GLY A 97 2.04 23.09 -27.35
N ASP A 98 1.66 23.41 -28.60
CA ASP A 98 1.56 24.78 -29.11
C ASP A 98 0.54 25.68 -28.38
N ARG A 99 -0.24 25.15 -27.43
CA ARG A 99 -1.21 25.93 -26.64
C ARG A 99 -0.64 26.47 -25.34
N ALA A 100 0.59 26.11 -24.97
CA ALA A 100 1.22 26.55 -23.72
C ALA A 100 1.19 28.08 -23.57
N TYR A 101 1.47 28.82 -24.66
CA TYR A 101 1.47 30.29 -24.67
C TYR A 101 0.15 30.92 -24.21
N ARG A 102 -0.98 30.23 -24.41
CA ARG A 102 -2.32 30.73 -24.04
C ARG A 102 -2.55 30.73 -22.54
N TYR A 103 -1.69 30.04 -21.80
CA TYR A 103 -1.88 29.80 -20.38
C TYR A 103 -0.71 30.31 -19.52
N GLU A 104 0.30 30.95 -20.11
CA GLU A 104 1.52 31.42 -19.42
C GLU A 104 1.22 32.19 -18.12
N ASN A 105 0.21 33.06 -18.16
CA ASN A 105 -0.19 33.91 -17.04
C ASN A 105 -1.25 33.28 -16.12
N VAL A 106 -1.65 32.01 -16.28
CA VAL A 106 -2.64 31.34 -15.40
C VAL A 106 -2.02 30.16 -14.63
N PRO A 107 -1.22 30.43 -13.59
CA PRO A 107 -0.32 29.46 -12.96
C PRO A 107 -1.01 28.21 -12.41
N TYR A 108 -2.17 28.35 -11.74
CA TYR A 108 -2.91 27.19 -11.24
C TYR A 108 -3.42 26.29 -12.36
N ARG A 109 -3.88 26.89 -13.46
CA ARG A 109 -4.38 26.14 -14.61
C ARG A 109 -3.25 25.43 -15.35
N ARG A 110 -2.07 26.06 -15.49
CA ARG A 110 -0.86 25.42 -16.01
C ARG A 110 -0.49 24.20 -15.20
N LYS A 111 -0.38 24.34 -13.87
CA LYS A 111 -0.08 23.23 -12.97
C LYS A 111 -1.10 22.10 -13.11
N LEU A 112 -2.40 22.40 -13.09
CA LEU A 112 -3.45 21.39 -13.23
C LEU A 112 -3.44 20.68 -14.59
N TYR A 113 -3.01 21.33 -15.68
CA TYR A 113 -2.84 20.66 -16.95
C TYR A 113 -1.67 19.67 -16.93
N VAL A 114 -0.56 20.04 -16.29
CA VAL A 114 0.56 19.11 -16.05
C VAL A 114 0.10 17.93 -15.19
N MET A 115 -0.54 18.20 -14.04
CA MET A 115 -1.06 17.17 -13.16
C MET A 115 -2.00 16.20 -13.90
N ARG A 116 -2.89 16.75 -14.74
CA ARG A 116 -3.78 15.95 -15.59
C ARG A 116 -2.99 15.04 -16.53
N TYR A 117 -2.00 15.58 -17.24
CA TYR A 117 -1.19 14.83 -18.18
C TYR A 117 -0.46 13.66 -17.49
N ARG A 118 0.17 13.92 -16.34
CA ARG A 118 0.87 12.89 -15.55
C ARG A 118 -0.10 11.79 -15.10
N LEU A 119 -1.28 12.16 -14.60
CA LEU A 119 -2.33 11.19 -14.24
C LEU A 119 -2.85 10.38 -15.44
N GLU A 120 -2.94 10.98 -16.63
CA GLU A 120 -3.30 10.28 -17.86
C GLU A 120 -2.23 9.24 -18.24
N GLN A 121 -0.95 9.48 -17.93
CA GLN A 121 0.11 8.46 -18.08
C GLN A 121 -0.10 7.29 -17.12
N ASN A 122 -0.32 7.57 -15.83
CA ASN A 122 -0.63 6.52 -14.84
C ASN A 122 -1.83 5.67 -15.26
N LEU A 123 -2.92 6.32 -15.71
CA LEU A 123 -4.11 5.62 -16.19
C LEU A 123 -3.79 4.75 -17.41
N GLY A 124 -3.04 5.28 -18.37
CA GLY A 124 -2.65 4.56 -19.59
C GLY A 124 -1.83 3.31 -19.29
N GLU A 125 -0.91 3.37 -18.33
CA GLU A 125 -0.15 2.21 -17.86
C GLU A 125 -1.04 1.13 -17.25
N VAL A 126 -1.91 1.51 -16.31
CA VAL A 126 -2.83 0.58 -15.65
C VAL A 126 -3.78 -0.07 -16.66
N GLU A 127 -4.33 0.71 -17.60
CA GLU A 127 -5.21 0.19 -18.65
C GLU A 127 -4.47 -0.77 -19.60
N ALA A 128 -3.25 -0.44 -20.01
CA ALA A 128 -2.42 -1.33 -20.81
C ALA A 128 -2.12 -2.66 -20.08
N ARG A 129 -1.80 -2.59 -18.79
CA ARG A 129 -1.53 -3.75 -17.95
C ARG A 129 -2.78 -4.60 -17.70
N LEU A 130 -3.96 -3.99 -17.63
CA LEU A 130 -5.25 -4.70 -17.56
C LEU A 130 -5.58 -5.45 -18.87
N GLU A 131 -5.17 -4.90 -20.00
CA GLU A 131 -5.26 -5.54 -21.32
C GLU A 131 -4.19 -6.62 -21.56
N GLY A 132 -3.32 -6.86 -20.57
CA GLY A 132 -2.24 -7.85 -20.67
C GLY A 132 -1.01 -7.38 -21.44
N ARG A 133 -0.94 -6.10 -21.81
CA ARG A 133 0.25 -5.51 -22.44
C ARG A 133 1.35 -5.31 -21.38
N ARG A 134 2.60 -5.54 -21.78
CA ARG A 134 3.77 -5.16 -21.00
C ARG A 134 4.19 -3.77 -21.43
N VAL A 135 4.09 -2.81 -20.53
CA VAL A 135 4.52 -1.42 -20.73
C VAL A 135 5.55 -1.07 -19.67
N PRO A 136 6.62 -0.35 -20.04
CA PRO A 136 7.54 0.21 -19.05
C PRO A 136 6.80 1.27 -18.22
N ASP A 137 7.33 1.56 -17.03
CA ASP A 137 6.89 2.71 -16.24
C ASP A 137 7.22 3.99 -17.04
N SER A 138 6.27 4.92 -17.09
CA SER A 138 6.45 6.20 -17.74
C SER A 138 7.18 7.14 -16.80
N GLU A 139 8.27 7.75 -17.27
CA GLU A 139 8.96 8.83 -16.55
C GLU A 139 8.05 10.05 -16.35
N ASP A 140 6.97 10.15 -17.14
CA ASP A 140 5.99 11.23 -17.04
C ASP A 140 4.86 10.95 -16.04
N ALA A 141 4.69 9.71 -15.57
CA ALA A 141 3.66 9.39 -14.58
C ALA A 141 3.99 9.99 -13.20
N TYR A 142 2.98 10.12 -12.33
CA TYR A 142 3.26 10.27 -10.91
C TYR A 142 3.83 8.96 -10.36
N PRO A 143 4.98 8.96 -9.70
CA PRO A 143 5.56 7.75 -9.11
C PRO A 143 4.83 7.31 -7.83
N SER A 144 4.08 8.22 -7.19
CA SER A 144 3.24 7.89 -6.04
C SER A 144 2.14 8.90 -5.80
N GLU A 145 1.13 8.51 -5.01
CA GLU A 145 0.08 9.39 -4.52
C GLU A 145 0.63 10.56 -3.66
N LYS A 146 1.82 10.39 -3.07
CA LYS A 146 2.48 11.45 -2.29
C LYS A 146 2.88 12.63 -3.17
N GLU A 147 3.43 12.39 -4.36
CA GLU A 147 3.79 13.48 -5.27
C GLU A 147 2.55 14.20 -5.81
N LEU A 148 1.45 13.47 -6.05
CA LEU A 148 0.18 14.10 -6.40
C LEU A 148 -0.33 15.00 -5.26
N LEU A 149 -0.25 14.52 -4.01
CA LEU A 149 -0.63 15.30 -2.83
C LEU A 149 0.25 16.54 -2.65
N ASP A 150 1.56 16.42 -2.85
CA ASP A 150 2.50 17.54 -2.74
C ASP A 150 2.14 18.68 -3.71
N ASP A 151 1.71 18.34 -4.93
CA ASP A 151 1.20 19.30 -5.92
C ASP A 151 -0.14 19.92 -5.52
N LEU A 152 -1.07 19.12 -4.98
CA LEU A 152 -2.37 19.62 -4.51
C LEU A 152 -2.20 20.55 -3.30
N TYR A 153 -1.33 20.20 -2.35
CA TYR A 153 -0.99 21.05 -1.22
C TYR A 153 -0.27 22.31 -1.65
N LEU A 154 0.61 22.26 -2.65
CA LEU A 154 1.23 23.45 -3.21
C LEU A 154 0.19 24.44 -3.75
N ILE A 155 -0.82 23.96 -4.46
CA ILE A 155 -1.92 24.80 -4.94
C ILE A 155 -2.70 25.37 -3.75
N ARG A 156 -3.04 24.53 -2.76
CA ARG A 156 -3.78 24.93 -1.55
C ARG A 156 -3.03 26.03 -0.80
N ASP A 157 -1.76 25.81 -0.50
CA ASP A 157 -0.96 26.69 0.32
C ASP A 157 -0.70 28.02 -0.40
N THR A 158 -0.52 28.00 -1.72
CA THR A 158 -0.46 29.23 -2.53
C THR A 158 -1.78 30.01 -2.44
N LEU A 159 -2.94 29.36 -2.63
CA LEU A 159 -4.24 30.02 -2.50
C LEU A 159 -4.45 30.65 -1.13
N ILE A 160 -4.08 29.93 -0.05
CA ILE A 160 -4.21 30.45 1.32
C ILE A 160 -3.31 31.68 1.50
N GLN A 161 -2.07 31.63 1.04
CA GLN A 161 -1.11 32.73 1.17
C GLN A 161 -1.49 33.97 0.34
N THR A 162 -2.23 33.79 -0.75
CA THR A 162 -2.69 34.89 -1.62
C THR A 162 -4.07 35.43 -1.25
N GLY A 163 -4.67 34.93 -0.16
CA GLY A 163 -5.95 35.41 0.36
C GLY A 163 -7.19 34.65 -0.14
N ASP A 164 -7.01 33.59 -0.92
CA ASP A 164 -8.08 32.78 -1.53
C ASP A 164 -8.43 31.52 -0.72
N ARG A 165 -8.38 31.63 0.61
CA ARG A 165 -8.61 30.50 1.55
C ARG A 165 -9.96 29.81 1.34
N ILE A 166 -11.01 30.56 0.99
CA ILE A 166 -12.36 30.02 0.71
C ILE A 166 -12.34 29.09 -0.50
N ILE A 167 -11.58 29.44 -1.55
CA ILE A 167 -11.44 28.62 -2.74
C ILE A 167 -10.63 27.37 -2.42
N ALA A 168 -9.55 27.50 -1.65
CA ALA A 168 -8.75 26.37 -1.17
C ALA A 168 -9.58 25.35 -0.38
N GLY A 169 -10.49 25.82 0.48
CA GLY A 169 -11.41 24.99 1.27
C GLY A 169 -12.57 24.34 0.50
N GLY A 170 -12.69 24.58 -0.81
CA GLY A 170 -13.74 24.03 -1.66
C GLY A 170 -13.36 22.72 -2.35
N LYS A 171 -13.58 22.64 -3.67
CA LYS A 171 -13.31 21.43 -4.47
C LYS A 171 -11.86 20.94 -4.41
N LEU A 172 -10.90 21.82 -4.12
CA LEU A 172 -9.50 21.45 -3.95
C LEU A 172 -9.33 20.60 -2.68
N GLN A 173 -9.89 21.04 -1.56
CA GLN A 173 -9.88 20.28 -0.32
C GLN A 173 -10.60 18.93 -0.47
N ASP A 174 -11.69 18.87 -1.24
CA ASP A 174 -12.36 17.60 -1.55
C ASP A 174 -11.43 16.65 -2.31
N LEU A 175 -10.69 17.13 -3.32
CA LEU A 175 -9.74 16.29 -4.05
C LEU A 175 -8.58 15.84 -3.16
N ILE A 176 -8.02 16.73 -2.33
CA ILE A 176 -7.00 16.39 -1.34
C ILE A 176 -7.49 15.25 -0.45
N ARG A 177 -8.70 15.36 0.13
CA ARG A 177 -9.28 14.31 0.97
C ARG A 177 -9.47 13.00 0.23
N LEU A 178 -9.87 13.05 -1.04
CA LEU A 178 -9.99 11.85 -1.86
C LEU A 178 -8.64 11.16 -2.02
N VAL A 179 -7.58 11.89 -2.40
CA VAL A 179 -6.25 11.29 -2.58
C VAL A 179 -5.68 10.80 -1.24
N GLU A 180 -5.85 11.55 -0.14
CA GLU A 180 -5.46 11.13 1.21
C GLU A 180 -6.20 9.86 1.68
N THR A 181 -7.43 9.65 1.23
CA THR A 181 -8.30 8.53 1.65
C THR A 181 -8.13 7.30 0.79
N PHE A 182 -8.04 7.49 -0.53
CA PHE A 182 -8.13 6.44 -1.53
C PHE A 182 -6.78 6.18 -2.22
N GLY A 183 -5.81 7.09 -2.15
CA GLY A 183 -4.49 6.92 -2.77
C GLY A 183 -4.58 6.52 -4.26
N PHE A 184 -3.58 5.80 -4.77
CA PHE A 184 -3.63 5.19 -6.10
C PHE A 184 -4.27 3.79 -6.11
N PHE A 185 -4.73 3.31 -4.95
CA PHE A 185 -5.19 1.95 -4.72
C PHE A 185 -6.70 1.84 -4.45
N LEU A 186 -7.42 2.95 -4.27
CA LEU A 186 -8.83 3.05 -3.88
C LEU A 186 -9.13 2.45 -2.50
N SER A 187 -8.96 1.15 -2.32
CA SER A 187 -9.19 0.46 -1.05
C SER A 187 -8.01 -0.42 -0.73
N HIS A 188 -7.70 -0.58 0.55
CA HIS A 188 -6.75 -1.59 1.00
C HIS A 188 -7.34 -2.98 0.66
N LEU A 189 -6.62 -3.78 -0.11
CA LEU A 189 -7.03 -5.15 -0.41
C LEU A 189 -6.49 -6.08 0.69
N ASP A 190 -7.39 -6.70 1.46
CA ASP A 190 -6.99 -7.74 2.41
C ASP A 190 -6.78 -9.05 1.69
N ILE A 191 -5.81 -9.85 2.13
CA ILE A 191 -5.61 -11.21 1.66
C ILE A 191 -6.08 -12.16 2.75
N ARG A 192 -7.02 -13.06 2.47
CA ARG A 192 -7.49 -14.07 3.44
C ARG A 192 -7.22 -15.47 2.92
N GLN A 193 -6.64 -16.33 3.76
CA GLN A 193 -6.42 -17.75 3.44
C GLN A 193 -6.47 -18.62 4.71
N GLU A 194 -6.92 -19.87 4.60
CA GLU A 194 -6.90 -20.82 5.72
C GLU A 194 -5.47 -21.22 6.12
N SER A 195 -5.25 -21.38 7.42
CA SER A 195 -3.97 -21.77 8.04
C SER A 195 -3.32 -23.01 7.43
N THR A 196 -4.11 -24.04 7.15
CA THR A 196 -3.61 -25.32 6.61
C THR A 196 -2.85 -25.14 5.30
N ARG A 197 -3.22 -24.15 4.48
CA ARG A 197 -2.54 -23.85 3.21
C ARG A 197 -1.13 -23.31 3.42
N HIS A 198 -0.89 -22.64 4.53
CA HIS A 198 0.43 -22.13 4.92
C HIS A 198 1.26 -23.26 5.48
N THR A 199 0.72 -24.05 6.41
CA THR A 199 1.37 -25.24 6.96
C THR A 199 1.79 -26.21 5.86
N ASP A 200 0.92 -26.46 4.88
CA ASP A 200 1.21 -27.34 3.75
C ASP A 200 2.35 -26.81 2.88
N ALA A 201 2.34 -25.51 2.59
CA ALA A 201 3.37 -24.86 1.79
C ALA A 201 4.72 -24.89 2.51
N VAL A 202 4.75 -24.60 3.81
CA VAL A 202 5.96 -24.63 4.64
C VAL A 202 6.52 -26.06 4.72
N ALA A 203 5.66 -27.06 4.95
CA ALA A 203 6.08 -28.45 4.99
C ALA A 203 6.66 -28.94 3.66
N ASP A 204 6.02 -28.61 2.55
CA ASP A 204 6.53 -28.94 1.21
C ASP A 204 7.90 -28.28 0.96
N ILE A 205 8.06 -26.99 1.29
CA ILE A 205 9.35 -26.28 1.16
C ILE A 205 10.45 -26.98 1.97
N PHE A 206 10.18 -27.35 3.23
CA PHE A 206 11.17 -28.01 4.08
C PHE A 206 11.51 -29.44 3.63
N LEU A 207 10.56 -30.17 3.05
CA LEU A 207 10.81 -31.49 2.47
C LEU A 207 11.70 -31.44 1.23
N GLN A 208 11.70 -30.34 0.48
CA GLN A 208 12.54 -30.16 -0.71
C GLN A 208 13.96 -29.65 -0.40
N GLN A 209 14.31 -29.40 0.86
CA GLN A 209 15.66 -28.99 1.23
C GLN A 209 16.66 -30.14 1.10
N PHE A 210 17.96 -29.81 1.03
CA PHE A 210 19.03 -30.82 0.93
C PHE A 210 19.04 -31.76 2.15
N GLU A 211 18.74 -31.21 3.33
CA GLU A 211 18.41 -31.97 4.54
C GLU A 211 16.90 -31.80 4.79
N PRO A 212 16.06 -32.75 4.34
CA PRO A 212 14.61 -32.65 4.48
C PRO A 212 14.20 -32.63 5.95
N ILE A 213 13.30 -31.72 6.30
CA ILE A 213 12.66 -31.66 7.63
C ILE A 213 11.20 -32.03 7.46
N ASP A 214 10.73 -33.07 8.18
CA ASP A 214 9.30 -33.36 8.28
C ASP A 214 8.65 -32.37 9.23
N TYR A 215 8.30 -31.20 8.69
CA TYR A 215 7.70 -30.10 9.44
C TYR A 215 6.41 -30.50 10.17
N ARG A 216 5.62 -31.42 9.60
CA ARG A 216 4.35 -31.84 10.22
C ARG A 216 4.57 -32.70 11.46
N ALA A 217 5.68 -33.43 11.53
CA ALA A 217 6.05 -34.22 12.70
C ALA A 217 6.57 -33.38 13.87
N LEU A 218 6.91 -32.10 13.64
CA LEU A 218 7.34 -31.20 14.70
C LEU A 218 6.17 -30.80 15.60
N ASP A 219 6.44 -30.73 16.90
CA ASP A 219 5.54 -30.06 17.86
C ASP A 219 5.56 -28.53 17.68
N GLU A 220 4.63 -27.85 18.34
CA GLU A 220 4.44 -26.41 18.18
C GLU A 220 5.70 -25.59 18.52
N ASN A 221 6.39 -25.94 19.61
CA ASN A 221 7.60 -25.22 20.02
C ASN A 221 8.73 -25.41 19.01
N ALA A 222 8.88 -26.61 18.46
CA ALA A 222 9.87 -26.91 17.43
C ALA A 222 9.55 -26.19 16.11
N ARG A 223 8.27 -26.06 15.74
CA ARG A 223 7.83 -25.26 14.58
C ARG A 223 8.18 -23.78 14.74
N ILE A 224 7.82 -23.20 15.89
CA ILE A 224 8.15 -21.81 16.23
C ILE A 224 9.66 -21.58 16.14
N ALA A 225 10.45 -22.43 16.82
CA ALA A 225 11.91 -22.30 16.86
C ALA A 225 12.52 -22.38 15.45
N LEU A 226 12.08 -23.32 14.61
CA LEU A 226 12.58 -23.48 13.25
C LEU A 226 12.29 -22.25 12.38
N LEU A 227 11.06 -21.73 12.43
CA LEU A 227 10.66 -20.59 11.61
C LEU A 227 11.39 -19.31 12.02
N LEU A 228 11.51 -19.05 13.32
CA LEU A 228 12.24 -17.90 13.84
C LEU A 228 13.74 -18.01 13.52
N GLU A 229 14.35 -19.19 13.71
CA GLU A 229 15.75 -19.43 13.35
C GLU A 229 16.02 -19.10 11.87
N CYS A 230 15.12 -19.52 10.98
CA CYS A 230 15.25 -19.21 9.56
C CYS A 230 15.26 -17.71 9.28
N ILE A 231 14.32 -16.97 9.87
CA ILE A 231 14.17 -15.52 9.66
C ILE A 231 15.31 -14.75 10.32
N GLU A 232 15.67 -15.06 11.57
CA GLU A 232 16.71 -14.35 12.32
C GLU A 232 18.10 -14.50 11.71
N ASN A 233 18.42 -15.71 11.24
CA ASN A 233 19.75 -16.04 10.70
C ASN A 233 19.85 -15.86 9.18
N ASP A 234 18.79 -15.37 8.53
CA ASP A 234 18.68 -15.29 7.07
C ASP A 234 19.07 -16.63 6.42
N ARG A 235 18.54 -17.73 6.96
CA ARG A 235 18.94 -19.08 6.57
C ARG A 235 18.68 -19.29 5.09
N ARG A 236 19.62 -19.89 4.37
CA ARG A 236 19.38 -20.20 2.95
C ARG A 236 18.32 -21.30 2.81
N VAL A 237 17.14 -20.93 2.33
CA VAL A 237 16.06 -21.86 1.96
C VAL A 237 15.94 -21.90 0.44
N ASN A 238 16.13 -23.07 -0.16
CA ASN A 238 16.08 -23.22 -1.61
C ASN A 238 14.65 -23.46 -2.07
N VAL A 239 14.15 -22.59 -2.93
CA VAL A 239 12.84 -22.73 -3.58
C VAL A 239 13.06 -22.93 -5.08
N THR A 240 13.19 -24.19 -5.50
CA THR A 240 13.42 -24.54 -6.90
C THR A 240 12.09 -24.68 -7.64
N LYS A 241 11.92 -23.90 -8.70
CA LYS A 241 10.71 -23.93 -9.53
C LYS A 241 10.52 -25.32 -10.13
N GLY A 242 9.31 -25.88 -9.97
CA GLY A 242 8.92 -27.18 -10.53
C GLY A 242 9.16 -28.38 -9.61
N HIS A 243 9.73 -28.18 -8.42
CA HIS A 243 9.87 -29.23 -7.40
C HIS A 243 8.83 -29.12 -6.28
N LEU A 244 8.11 -28.00 -6.19
CA LEU A 244 7.05 -27.77 -5.22
C LEU A 244 5.70 -28.24 -5.76
N ASP A 245 4.79 -28.60 -4.85
CA ASP A 245 3.40 -28.85 -5.16
C ASP A 245 2.74 -27.61 -5.80
N ALA A 246 1.75 -27.85 -6.67
CA ALA A 246 1.05 -26.79 -7.38
C ALA A 246 0.36 -25.79 -6.44
N LEU A 247 -0.13 -26.27 -5.30
CA LEU A 247 -0.78 -25.46 -4.28
C LEU A 247 0.24 -24.62 -3.49
N THR A 248 1.42 -25.16 -3.20
CA THR A 248 2.55 -24.42 -2.62
C THR A 248 3.03 -23.31 -3.55
N ASP A 249 3.22 -23.61 -4.83
CA ASP A 249 3.62 -22.63 -5.84
C ASP A 249 2.56 -21.52 -5.99
N GLU A 250 1.26 -21.87 -5.92
CA GLU A 250 0.19 -20.88 -5.90
C GLU A 250 0.25 -19.98 -4.66
N THR A 251 0.44 -20.55 -3.46
CA THR A 251 0.57 -19.80 -2.20
C THR A 251 1.74 -18.82 -2.29
N LEU A 252 2.92 -19.25 -2.74
CA LEU A 252 4.09 -18.38 -2.90
C LEU A 252 3.87 -17.27 -3.94
N ARG A 253 3.16 -17.56 -5.03
CA ARG A 253 2.81 -16.54 -6.04
C ARG A 253 1.89 -15.44 -5.51
N VAL A 254 1.13 -15.68 -4.44
CA VAL A 254 0.34 -14.63 -3.78
C VAL A 254 1.28 -13.58 -3.18
N PHE A 255 2.30 -14.02 -2.45
CA PHE A 255 3.31 -13.14 -1.87
C PHE A 255 4.13 -12.42 -2.97
N ASP A 256 4.48 -13.11 -4.07
CA ASP A 256 5.11 -12.46 -5.24
C ASP A 256 4.22 -11.35 -5.83
N VAL A 257 2.90 -11.54 -5.86
CA VAL A 257 1.95 -10.50 -6.30
C VAL A 257 1.90 -9.37 -5.29
N MET A 258 1.96 -9.64 -3.99
CA MET A 258 1.99 -8.61 -2.96
C MET A 258 3.20 -7.67 -3.12
N VAL A 259 4.40 -8.23 -3.32
CA VAL A 259 5.61 -7.43 -3.58
C VAL A 259 5.41 -6.53 -4.81
N ARG A 260 5.03 -7.15 -5.93
CA ARG A 260 4.92 -6.42 -7.21
C ARG A 260 3.85 -5.35 -7.20
N MET A 261 2.72 -5.56 -6.52
CA MET A 261 1.64 -4.56 -6.50
C MET A 261 1.95 -3.41 -5.54
N ARG A 262 2.76 -3.65 -4.50
CA ARG A 262 3.29 -2.55 -3.66
C ARG A 262 4.19 -1.61 -4.47
N GLU A 263 4.99 -2.16 -5.37
CA GLU A 263 5.83 -1.40 -6.30
C GLU A 263 5.01 -0.74 -7.41
N GLU A 264 4.08 -1.47 -8.02
CA GLU A 264 3.32 -1.01 -9.19
C GLU A 264 2.22 0.01 -8.87
N ILE A 265 1.54 -0.13 -7.71
CA ILE A 265 0.35 0.66 -7.39
C ILE A 265 0.60 1.59 -6.21
N SER A 266 0.98 1.04 -5.05
CA SER A 266 1.32 1.80 -3.85
C SER A 266 1.77 0.85 -2.74
N PRO A 267 2.76 1.24 -1.90
CA PRO A 267 3.12 0.50 -0.69
C PRO A 267 1.95 0.30 0.29
N GLN A 268 0.86 1.06 0.15
CA GLN A 268 -0.34 1.00 0.98
C GLN A 268 -1.49 0.19 0.34
N CYS A 269 -1.30 -0.41 -0.83
CA CYS A 269 -2.41 -1.05 -1.56
C CYS A 269 -2.99 -2.31 -0.90
N PHE A 270 -2.26 -2.94 0.03
CA PHE A 270 -2.77 -4.06 0.84
C PHE A 270 -3.17 -3.58 2.23
N GLY A 271 -4.20 -4.22 2.77
CA GLY A 271 -4.55 -4.13 4.19
C GLY A 271 -3.89 -5.29 4.95
N THR A 272 -4.71 -6.06 5.66
CA THR A 272 -4.21 -7.18 6.47
C THR A 272 -4.19 -8.50 5.70
N TYR A 273 -3.23 -9.37 6.08
CA TYR A 273 -3.21 -10.77 5.72
C TYR A 273 -3.96 -11.54 6.81
N VAL A 274 -5.21 -11.92 6.54
CA VAL A 274 -6.07 -12.66 7.45
C VAL A 274 -5.78 -14.17 7.33
N ILE A 275 -5.57 -14.82 8.47
CA ILE A 275 -5.38 -16.28 8.56
C ILE A 275 -6.64 -16.90 9.15
N SER A 276 -7.44 -17.54 8.31
CA SER A 276 -8.60 -18.30 8.77
C SER A 276 -8.19 -19.58 9.48
N MET A 277 -9.07 -20.06 10.37
CA MET A 277 -8.83 -21.25 11.19
C MET A 277 -7.48 -21.17 11.94
N THR A 278 -7.23 -20.07 12.64
CA THR A 278 -6.00 -19.93 13.44
C THR A 278 -6.13 -20.69 14.76
N HIS A 279 -5.34 -21.75 14.91
CA HIS A 279 -5.30 -22.59 16.12
C HIS A 279 -4.05 -22.37 16.98
N GLN A 280 -2.93 -21.99 16.37
CA GLN A 280 -1.60 -22.01 17.00
C GLN A 280 -0.76 -20.78 16.61
N ALA A 281 0.27 -20.48 17.38
CA ALA A 281 1.17 -19.35 17.12
C ALA A 281 2.01 -19.60 15.85
N SER A 282 2.39 -20.85 15.58
CA SER A 282 3.09 -21.23 14.36
C SER A 282 2.35 -20.81 13.09
N HIS A 283 1.01 -20.82 13.03
CA HIS A 283 0.27 -20.38 11.85
C HIS A 283 0.59 -18.93 11.44
N VAL A 284 0.74 -18.02 12.42
CA VAL A 284 1.15 -16.64 12.16
C VAL A 284 2.60 -16.59 11.68
N LEU A 285 3.48 -17.38 12.30
CA LEU A 285 4.90 -17.43 11.93
C LEU A 285 5.14 -18.09 10.56
N GLU A 286 4.28 -19.02 10.14
CA GLU A 286 4.33 -19.63 8.81
C GLU A 286 4.11 -18.57 7.73
N VAL A 287 3.13 -17.67 7.92
CA VAL A 287 2.90 -16.55 7.01
C VAL A 287 4.07 -15.56 7.02
N LEU A 288 4.66 -15.26 8.19
CA LEU A 288 5.88 -14.45 8.28
C LEU A 288 7.05 -15.09 7.54
N PHE A 289 7.25 -16.40 7.69
CA PHE A 289 8.29 -17.14 6.99
C PHE A 289 8.09 -17.10 5.47
N LEU A 290 6.86 -17.32 4.98
CA LEU A 290 6.55 -17.22 3.55
C LEU A 290 6.72 -15.79 3.02
N ALA A 291 6.38 -14.78 3.81
CA ALA A 291 6.59 -13.38 3.48
C ALA A 291 8.10 -13.02 3.41
N TRP A 292 8.89 -13.53 4.35
CA TRP A 292 10.35 -13.39 4.37
C TRP A 292 10.99 -14.03 3.14
N LEU A 293 10.61 -15.26 2.79
CA LEU A 293 11.10 -15.95 1.59
C LEU A 293 10.87 -15.14 0.30
N ARG A 294 9.87 -14.26 0.29
CA ARG A 294 9.50 -13.44 -0.87
C ARG A 294 9.90 -11.97 -0.74
N GLY A 295 10.62 -11.59 0.30
CA GLY A 295 11.15 -10.23 0.47
C GLY A 295 10.10 -9.20 0.92
N LEU A 296 9.00 -9.64 1.53
CA LEU A 296 8.06 -8.75 2.22
C LEU A 296 8.51 -8.43 3.65
N LEU A 297 9.44 -9.18 4.21
CA LEU A 297 10.13 -8.81 5.43
C LEU A 297 11.57 -9.28 5.38
N GLY A 298 12.42 -8.63 6.16
CA GLY A 298 13.83 -8.95 6.23
C GLY A 298 14.61 -7.82 6.83
N ARG A 299 15.88 -7.79 6.46
CA ARG A 299 16.88 -6.89 7.04
C ARG A 299 17.39 -5.95 5.96
N ASN A 300 17.31 -4.64 6.20
CA ASN A 300 17.92 -3.63 5.35
C ASN A 300 19.43 -3.77 5.44
N ARG A 301 20.01 -4.50 4.50
CA ARG A 301 21.44 -4.44 4.23
C ARG A 301 21.68 -3.13 3.49
N GLY A 302 21.83 -2.03 4.23
CA GLY A 302 22.44 -0.82 3.65
C GLY A 302 23.76 -1.23 2.97
N ASN A 303 24.21 -0.50 1.94
CA ASN A 303 25.58 -0.66 1.45
C ASN A 303 26.51 -0.21 2.59
N PRO A 304 27.09 -1.10 3.40
CA PRO A 304 27.85 -0.66 4.55
C PRO A 304 29.15 -0.09 4.01
N GLN A 305 29.46 1.17 4.32
CA GLN A 305 30.80 1.65 4.06
C GLN A 305 31.76 0.99 5.06
N PRO A 306 33.02 0.74 4.72
CA PRO A 306 33.99 0.19 5.67
C PRO A 306 34.11 1.12 6.88
N GLY A 307 33.59 0.70 8.04
CA GLY A 307 33.56 1.48 9.28
C GLY A 307 32.16 1.85 9.79
N ASP A 308 31.09 1.56 9.04
CA ASP A 308 29.73 1.67 9.55
C ASP A 308 29.37 0.43 10.39
N ASP A 309 29.11 0.64 11.68
CA ASP A 309 28.27 -0.25 12.49
C ASP A 309 26.80 -0.08 12.05
N ALA A 310 26.51 -0.30 10.76
CA ALA A 310 25.15 -0.25 10.25
C ALA A 310 24.39 -1.44 10.84
N GLU A 311 23.78 -1.24 12.01
CA GLU A 311 22.79 -2.16 12.54
C GLU A 311 21.74 -2.38 11.45
N SER A 312 21.63 -3.63 11.03
CA SER A 312 20.73 -4.00 9.96
C SER A 312 19.29 -3.86 10.48
N GLU A 313 18.65 -2.74 10.19
CA GLU A 313 17.27 -2.48 10.59
C GLU A 313 16.33 -3.49 9.93
N TRP A 314 15.37 -4.00 10.70
CA TRP A 314 14.29 -4.82 10.16
C TRP A 314 13.36 -3.96 9.32
N PHE A 315 12.83 -4.53 8.24
CA PHE A 315 11.64 -4.05 7.55
C PHE A 315 10.57 -5.15 7.55
N CYS A 316 9.30 -4.77 7.65
CA CYS A 316 8.17 -5.68 7.55
C CYS A 316 7.03 -4.98 6.81
N HIS A 317 6.63 -5.56 5.68
CA HIS A 317 5.66 -5.02 4.73
C HIS A 317 4.36 -5.83 4.67
N ILE A 318 4.14 -6.66 5.69
CA ILE A 318 2.93 -7.46 5.87
C ILE A 318 2.41 -7.26 7.29
N GLN A 319 1.10 -7.09 7.42
CA GLN A 319 0.40 -7.07 8.70
C GLN A 319 -0.49 -8.31 8.74
N ILE A 320 -0.36 -9.13 9.77
CA ILE A 320 -1.07 -10.41 9.86
C ILE A 320 -2.14 -10.32 10.93
N SER A 321 -3.36 -10.70 10.57
CA SER A 321 -4.48 -10.83 11.50
C SER A 321 -4.88 -12.30 11.64
N PRO A 322 -4.60 -12.95 12.79
CA PRO A 322 -5.16 -14.25 13.07
C PRO A 322 -6.68 -14.13 13.22
N LEU A 323 -7.42 -14.98 12.51
CA LEU A 323 -8.86 -15.12 12.64
C LEU A 323 -9.17 -16.38 13.45
N PHE A 324 -9.77 -16.17 14.63
CA PHE A 324 -10.23 -17.23 15.52
C PHE A 324 -11.73 -17.43 15.32
N GLU A 325 -12.10 -18.62 14.85
CA GLU A 325 -13.46 -18.93 14.37
C GLU A 325 -14.19 -19.92 15.29
N THR A 326 -13.48 -20.91 15.85
CA THR A 326 -14.12 -21.90 16.73
C THR A 326 -14.14 -21.48 18.20
N VAL A 327 -15.03 -22.07 19.00
CA VAL A 327 -15.07 -21.83 20.46
C VAL A 327 -13.76 -22.21 21.12
N GLU A 328 -13.15 -23.33 20.71
CA GLU A 328 -11.82 -23.72 21.19
C GLU A 328 -10.78 -22.66 20.84
N ASP A 329 -10.79 -22.15 19.61
CA ASP A 329 -9.83 -21.13 19.17
C ASP A 329 -9.97 -19.83 19.95
N LEU A 330 -11.22 -19.41 20.21
CA LEU A 330 -11.51 -18.23 21.04
C LEU A 330 -11.00 -18.39 22.48
N GLN A 331 -11.02 -19.62 23.04
CA GLN A 331 -10.44 -19.90 24.36
C GLN A 331 -8.90 -19.86 24.35
N HIS A 332 -8.27 -20.10 23.20
CA HIS A 332 -6.82 -20.13 23.07
C HIS A 332 -6.20 -18.81 22.58
N VAL A 333 -7.00 -17.77 22.27
CA VAL A 333 -6.51 -16.45 21.81
C VAL A 333 -5.40 -15.91 22.71
N ASP A 334 -5.64 -15.88 24.02
CA ASP A 334 -4.68 -15.34 24.99
C ASP A 334 -3.37 -16.12 24.98
N SER A 335 -3.44 -17.46 24.88
CA SER A 335 -2.26 -18.31 24.81
C SER A 335 -1.47 -18.08 23.53
N VAL A 336 -2.15 -18.06 22.37
CA VAL A 336 -1.52 -17.85 21.06
C VAL A 336 -0.85 -16.49 20.98
N LEU A 337 -1.54 -15.42 21.40
CA LEU A 337 -0.98 -14.08 21.39
C LEU A 337 0.15 -13.91 22.39
N THR A 338 0.06 -14.51 23.59
CA THR A 338 1.15 -14.49 24.56
C THR A 338 2.39 -15.18 24.00
N THR A 339 2.23 -16.37 23.41
CA THR A 339 3.34 -17.11 22.79
C THR A 339 4.01 -16.30 21.69
N LEU A 340 3.25 -15.58 20.85
CA LEU A 340 3.79 -14.71 19.81
C LEU A 340 4.51 -13.48 20.40
N LEU A 341 3.86 -12.76 21.32
CA LEU A 341 4.38 -11.52 21.90
C LEU A 341 5.59 -11.76 22.82
N ASP A 342 5.76 -12.95 23.37
CA ASP A 342 6.96 -13.32 24.12
C ASP A 342 8.19 -13.46 23.21
N GLN A 343 8.00 -13.76 21.91
CA GLN A 343 9.11 -13.88 20.95
C GLN A 343 9.75 -12.50 20.67
N PRO A 344 11.06 -12.33 20.91
CA PRO A 344 11.75 -11.06 20.65
C PRO A 344 11.64 -10.61 19.18
N LEU A 345 11.87 -11.50 18.23
CA LEU A 345 11.77 -11.19 16.81
C LEU A 345 10.36 -10.75 16.40
N TYR A 346 9.32 -11.44 16.90
CA TYR A 346 7.95 -11.08 16.58
C TYR A 346 7.61 -9.65 17.03
N ARG A 347 7.99 -9.29 18.26
CA ARG A 347 7.83 -7.92 18.78
C ARG A 347 8.57 -6.90 17.93
N GLU A 348 9.76 -7.24 17.45
CA GLU A 348 10.55 -6.32 16.62
C GLU A 348 9.90 -6.11 15.25
N LEU A 349 9.46 -7.18 14.59
CA LEU A 349 8.71 -7.10 13.33
C LEU A 349 7.38 -6.35 13.50
N LEU A 350 6.70 -6.52 14.64
CA LEU A 350 5.48 -5.79 14.97
C LEU A 350 5.74 -4.30 15.11
N LYS A 351 6.79 -3.89 15.85
CA LYS A 351 7.17 -2.47 15.97
C LYS A 351 7.43 -1.83 14.62
N THR A 352 8.23 -2.48 13.78
CA THR A 352 8.58 -2.00 12.44
C THR A 352 7.37 -1.92 11.50
N SER A 353 6.34 -2.74 11.71
CA SER A 353 5.10 -2.75 10.92
C SER A 353 3.97 -1.88 11.50
N GLY A 354 4.29 -0.99 12.45
CA GLY A 354 3.35 -0.02 13.02
C GLY A 354 2.95 -0.26 14.48
N ASN A 355 3.54 -1.28 15.12
CA ASN A 355 3.33 -1.66 16.52
C ASN A 355 1.86 -1.92 16.90
N LEU A 356 1.11 -2.53 15.98
CA LEU A 356 -0.31 -2.83 16.14
C LEU A 356 -0.58 -4.30 15.76
N GLN A 357 -1.12 -5.08 16.69
CA GLN A 357 -1.64 -6.41 16.41
C GLN A 357 -3.15 -6.33 16.22
N GLU A 358 -3.62 -6.57 14.99
CA GLU A 358 -5.03 -6.75 14.71
C GLU A 358 -5.42 -8.22 14.89
N VAL A 359 -6.58 -8.49 15.49
CA VAL A 359 -7.12 -9.84 15.68
C VAL A 359 -8.54 -9.84 15.16
N MET A 360 -8.88 -10.81 14.31
CA MET A 360 -10.22 -10.97 13.76
C MET A 360 -10.98 -12.06 14.54
N LEU A 361 -12.26 -11.82 14.81
CA LEU A 361 -13.13 -12.76 15.50
C LEU A 361 -14.27 -13.21 14.57
N GLY A 362 -14.37 -14.52 14.36
CA GLY A 362 -15.48 -15.13 13.64
C GLY A 362 -16.68 -15.29 14.58
N TYR A 363 -17.79 -14.60 14.29
CA TYR A 363 -19.04 -14.76 15.05
C TYR A 363 -20.07 -15.66 14.37
N SER A 364 -19.90 -15.89 13.06
CA SER A 364 -20.86 -16.62 12.22
C SER A 364 -20.41 -18.03 11.86
N ASP A 365 -19.11 -18.27 11.95
CA ASP A 365 -18.49 -19.59 11.92
C ASP A 365 -18.67 -20.26 13.30
#